data_AF-A0A401RFW5-F1
#
_entry.id   AF-A0A401RFW5-F1
#
_cell.length_a   1.000
_cell.length_b   1.000
_cell.length_c   1.000
_cell.angle_alpha   90.00
_cell.angle_beta   90.00
_cell.angle_gamma   90.00
#
_symmetry.space_group_name_H-M   'P 1'
#
loop_
_entity.id
_entity.type
_entity.pdbx_description
1 polymer ?
#
loop_
_entity_poly.entity_id
_entity_poly.type
_entity_poly.pdbx_seq_one_letter_code
_entity_poly.pdbx_strand_id
1 'polypeptide(L)'
;MVQFRRTLTLSFFFKFYLSVLQKLGQDFQNDIRVESIPPDYVSATELFHKDPPSAVQLFQEVPPDQCPMDVVGQPLPHLSSLKQATGEALYCDDLPCFEKELYLALVTSTEAHAKISSIDTSEALKVPGVTHFLTSKDVPGSNQTGQILMDETVFADGVVTCVGHVIGAIVADTEIHAHTAAKAVKITYEKLQPIITIQ
;
A
#
# COMPACT_ATOMS: atom_id res chain seq x y z
N MET A 1 -1.65 -18.97 -5.67
CA MET A 1 -0.74 -19.81 -4.85
C MET A 1 -1.38 -21.14 -4.41
N VAL A 2 -1.96 -21.93 -5.32
CA VAL A 2 -2.65 -23.18 -4.91
C VAL A 2 -1.64 -24.29 -4.59
N GLN A 3 -0.64 -24.51 -5.46
CA GLN A 3 0.41 -25.51 -5.23
C GLN A 3 1.20 -25.24 -3.95
N PHE A 4 1.65 -24.00 -3.75
CA PHE A 4 2.35 -23.58 -2.55
C PHE A 4 1.60 -23.91 -1.25
N ARG A 5 0.30 -23.58 -1.18
CA ARG A 5 -0.52 -23.90 0.00
C ARG A 5 -0.66 -25.40 0.25
N ARG A 6 -0.81 -26.21 -0.82
CA ARG A 6 -0.86 -27.67 -0.71
C ARG A 6 0.46 -28.26 -0.22
N THR A 7 1.59 -27.72 -0.67
CA THR A 7 2.90 -28.11 -0.16
C THR A 7 3.03 -27.74 1.31
N LEU A 8 2.64 -26.52 1.69
CA LEU A 8 2.70 -26.07 3.09
C LEU A 8 1.92 -26.96 4.05
N THR A 9 0.73 -27.46 3.68
CA THR A 9 -0.04 -28.35 4.57
C THR A 9 0.72 -29.63 4.89
N LEU A 10 1.38 -30.24 3.89
CA LEU A 10 2.19 -31.43 4.09
C LEU A 10 3.49 -31.09 4.84
N SER A 11 4.14 -29.97 4.51
CA SER A 11 5.34 -29.51 5.20
C SER A 11 5.07 -29.19 6.67
N PHE A 12 3.93 -28.60 7.02
CA PHE A 12 3.56 -28.35 8.43
C PHE A 12 3.25 -29.64 9.18
N PHE A 13 2.54 -30.59 8.56
CA PHE A 13 2.35 -31.91 9.17
C PHE A 13 3.70 -32.63 9.37
N PHE A 14 4.61 -32.50 8.42
CA PHE A 14 5.96 -33.05 8.52
C PHE A 14 6.77 -32.40 9.66
N LYS A 15 6.77 -31.07 9.78
CA LYS A 15 7.38 -30.36 10.94
C LYS A 15 6.75 -30.81 12.25
N PHE A 16 5.43 -30.96 12.30
CA PHE A 16 4.72 -31.47 13.48
C PHE A 16 5.17 -32.89 13.84
N TYR A 17 5.20 -33.79 12.87
CA TYR A 17 5.67 -35.16 13.05
C TYR A 17 7.09 -35.21 13.64
N LEU A 18 8.04 -34.47 13.05
CA LEU A 18 9.41 -34.38 13.58
C LEU A 18 9.44 -33.78 15.00
N SER A 19 8.66 -32.74 15.25
CA SER A 19 8.62 -32.10 16.57
C SER A 19 8.08 -33.04 17.66
N VAL A 20 7.06 -33.85 17.33
CA VAL A 20 6.51 -34.86 18.24
C VAL A 20 7.51 -35.98 18.47
N LEU A 21 8.19 -36.48 17.42
CA LEU A 21 9.26 -37.47 17.57
C LEU A 21 10.37 -36.97 18.49
N GLN A 22 10.80 -35.71 18.33
CA GLN A 22 11.86 -35.12 19.16
C GLN A 22 11.45 -35.08 20.63
N LYS A 23 10.22 -34.64 20.92
CA LYS A 23 9.68 -34.58 22.28
C LYS A 23 9.53 -35.95 22.91
N LEU A 24 8.95 -36.91 22.19
CA LEU A 24 8.80 -38.28 22.70
C LEU A 24 10.15 -38.95 22.99
N GLY A 25 11.15 -38.73 22.14
CA GLY A 25 12.52 -39.21 22.35
C GLY A 25 13.29 -38.50 23.47
N GLN A 26 12.83 -37.34 23.93
CA GLN A 26 13.39 -36.63 25.09
C GLN A 26 12.67 -37.05 26.39
N ASP A 27 11.35 -37.13 26.37
CA ASP A 27 10.52 -37.29 27.57
C ASP A 27 10.34 -38.77 28.01
N PHE A 28 10.46 -39.75 27.09
CA PHE A 28 10.10 -41.16 27.34
C PHE A 28 11.20 -42.19 27.00
N GLN A 29 12.48 -41.81 27.10
CA GLN A 29 13.63 -42.63 26.65
C GLN A 29 13.68 -44.09 27.13
N ASN A 30 13.04 -44.42 28.27
CA ASN A 30 13.08 -45.76 28.85
C ASN A 30 11.77 -46.56 28.69
N ASP A 31 10.67 -45.91 28.30
CA ASP A 31 9.33 -46.52 28.27
C ASP A 31 8.85 -46.84 26.83
N ILE A 32 9.38 -46.14 25.82
CA ILE A 32 8.95 -46.27 24.43
C ILE A 32 10.17 -46.25 23.50
N ARG A 33 10.22 -47.18 22.53
CA ARG A 33 11.21 -47.14 21.45
C ARG A 33 10.76 -46.15 20.36
N VAL A 34 11.48 -45.04 20.23
CA VAL A 34 11.25 -44.02 19.20
C VAL A 34 12.48 -43.92 18.30
N GLU A 35 12.29 -43.82 16.99
CA GLU A 35 13.39 -43.60 16.05
C GLU A 35 14.00 -42.21 16.24
N SER A 36 15.33 -42.13 16.28
CA SER A 36 16.04 -40.86 16.40
C SER A 36 15.92 -40.04 15.13
N ILE A 37 15.71 -38.72 15.26
CA ILE A 37 15.71 -37.78 14.13
C ILE A 37 17.12 -37.68 13.54
N PRO A 38 17.30 -37.78 12.21
CA PRO A 38 18.58 -37.53 11.57
C PRO A 38 19.11 -36.12 11.90
N PRO A 39 20.43 -35.93 12.13
CA PRO A 39 20.99 -34.61 12.48
C PRO A 39 20.61 -33.48 11.52
N ASP A 40 20.54 -33.78 10.21
CA ASP A 40 20.22 -32.80 9.16
C ASP A 40 18.76 -32.28 9.24
N TYR A 41 17.90 -32.95 10.01
CA TYR A 41 16.47 -32.63 10.15
C TYR A 41 16.16 -31.89 11.45
N VAL A 42 17.14 -31.72 12.35
CA VAL A 42 16.95 -31.06 13.65
C VAL A 42 16.56 -29.59 13.49
N SER A 43 17.18 -28.87 12.54
CA SER A 43 16.82 -27.48 12.25
C SER A 43 15.36 -27.32 11.78
N ALA A 44 14.74 -28.39 11.27
CA ALA A 44 13.35 -28.37 10.84
C ALA A 44 12.35 -28.38 12.02
N THR A 45 12.77 -28.65 13.26
CA THR A 45 11.89 -28.53 14.44
C THR A 45 12.09 -27.24 15.21
N GLU A 46 13.16 -26.49 14.89
CA GLU A 46 13.42 -25.20 15.50
C GLU A 46 12.28 -24.21 15.19
N LEU A 47 11.88 -23.50 16.24
CA LEU A 47 10.97 -22.39 16.11
C LEU A 47 11.74 -21.19 15.56
N PHE A 48 11.04 -20.39 14.78
CA PHE A 48 11.59 -19.13 14.31
C PHE A 48 12.00 -18.27 15.50
N HIS A 49 13.28 -17.94 15.56
CA HIS A 49 13.85 -16.96 16.45
C HIS A 49 14.71 -16.01 15.60
N LYS A 50 14.88 -14.79 16.09
CA LYS A 50 15.67 -13.78 15.40
C LYS A 50 16.97 -13.60 16.16
N ASP A 51 18.08 -13.64 15.42
CA ASP A 51 19.37 -13.25 15.97
C ASP A 51 19.37 -11.76 16.38
N PRO A 52 20.15 -11.39 17.41
CA PRO A 52 20.28 -10.00 17.81
C PRO A 52 20.80 -9.15 16.63
N PRO A 53 20.22 -7.96 16.38
CA PRO A 53 20.71 -7.08 15.32
C PRO A 53 22.14 -6.61 15.64
N SER A 54 22.99 -6.57 14.63
CA SER A 54 24.35 -6.01 14.70
C SER A 54 24.55 -5.06 13.52
N ALA A 55 25.06 -3.85 13.79
CA ALA A 55 25.26 -2.82 12.77
C ALA A 55 26.57 -2.06 13.05
N VAL A 56 27.30 -1.76 11.97
CA VAL A 56 28.56 -0.98 12.01
C VAL A 56 28.46 0.12 10.96
N GLN A 57 28.71 1.37 11.37
CA GLN A 57 28.82 2.51 10.47
C GLN A 57 30.26 3.04 10.53
N LEU A 58 30.91 3.13 9.36
CA LEU A 58 32.25 3.68 9.21
C LEU A 58 32.15 4.95 8.37
N PHE A 59 32.68 6.05 8.90
CA PHE A 59 32.74 7.33 8.22
C PHE A 59 34.08 7.99 8.53
N GLN A 60 34.42 9.00 7.74
CA GLN A 60 35.63 9.79 7.93
C GLN A 60 35.35 10.96 8.87
N GLU A 61 36.22 11.15 9.85
CA GLU A 61 36.18 12.30 10.76
C GLU A 61 36.68 13.58 10.04
N VAL A 62 36.23 14.74 10.52
CA VAL A 62 36.72 16.03 10.03
C VAL A 62 38.18 16.30 10.45
N PRO A 63 38.92 17.21 9.78
CA PRO A 63 40.24 17.63 10.23
C PRO A 63 40.22 18.19 11.66
N PRO A 64 41.28 17.94 12.47
CA PRO A 64 41.31 18.34 13.88
C PRO A 64 41.35 19.86 14.10
N ASP A 65 41.72 20.63 13.08
CA ASP A 65 41.80 22.08 13.07
C ASP A 65 40.55 22.77 12.50
N GLN A 66 39.51 22.00 12.15
CA GLN A 66 38.25 22.54 11.66
C GLN A 66 37.57 23.41 12.75
N CYS A 67 37.08 24.58 12.33
CA CYS A 67 36.35 25.50 13.21
C CYS A 67 35.10 24.79 13.80
N PRO A 68 34.82 24.87 15.12
CA PRO A 68 33.64 24.23 15.71
C PRO A 68 32.29 24.68 15.14
N MET A 69 32.24 25.85 14.49
CA MET A 69 31.04 26.37 13.82
C MET A 69 30.92 25.91 12.36
N ASP A 70 31.98 25.32 11.79
CA ASP A 70 31.95 24.70 10.47
C ASP A 70 31.40 23.27 10.60
N VAL A 71 30.17 23.09 10.13
CA VAL A 71 29.45 21.83 10.21
C VAL A 71 29.61 20.96 8.96
N VAL A 72 30.36 21.41 7.96
CA VAL A 72 30.60 20.63 6.75
C VAL A 72 31.39 19.37 7.12
N GLY A 73 30.88 18.19 6.72
CA GLY A 73 31.47 16.90 7.07
C GLY A 73 31.04 16.33 8.44
N GLN A 74 30.30 17.09 9.25
CA GLN A 74 29.76 16.63 10.54
C GLN A 74 28.46 15.84 10.37
N PRO A 75 28.18 14.82 11.21
CA PRO A 75 26.95 14.04 11.16
C PRO A 75 25.78 14.78 11.83
N LEU A 76 25.41 15.93 11.28
CA LEU A 76 24.29 16.71 11.79
C LEU A 76 22.97 15.94 11.64
N PRO A 77 22.15 15.84 12.71
CA PRO A 77 20.79 15.31 12.58
C PRO A 77 19.96 16.13 11.60
N HIS A 78 19.01 15.46 10.94
CA HIS A 78 18.04 16.12 10.09
C HIS A 78 17.31 17.25 10.86
N LEU A 79 17.25 18.45 10.30
CA LEU A 79 16.78 19.66 11.01
C LEU A 79 15.38 19.53 11.60
N SER A 80 14.49 18.79 10.94
CA SER A 80 13.11 18.56 11.40
C SER A 80 12.92 17.27 12.19
N SER A 81 13.98 16.50 12.49
CA SER A 81 13.90 15.17 13.12
C SER A 81 13.14 15.18 14.45
N LEU A 82 13.39 16.18 15.30
CA LEU A 82 12.67 16.32 16.56
C LEU A 82 11.18 16.58 16.34
N LYS A 83 10.83 17.51 15.44
CA LYS A 83 9.43 17.81 15.09
C LYS A 83 8.71 16.59 14.51
N GLN A 84 9.42 15.78 13.73
CA GLN A 84 8.89 14.53 13.18
C GLN A 84 8.65 13.51 14.28
N ALA A 85 9.56 13.38 15.25
CA ALA A 85 9.43 12.45 16.37
C ALA A 85 8.34 12.87 17.37
N THR A 86 8.05 14.17 17.49
CA THR A 86 7.02 14.72 18.39
C THR A 86 5.64 14.86 17.75
N GLY A 87 5.54 14.77 16.42
CA GLY A 87 4.30 15.04 15.69
C GLY A 87 4.02 16.54 15.48
N GLU A 88 5.00 17.41 15.67
CA GLU A 88 4.89 18.86 15.45
C GLU A 88 5.24 19.28 14.01
N ALA A 89 5.82 18.38 13.23
CA ALA A 89 6.05 18.61 11.80
C ALA A 89 4.71 18.55 11.06
N LEU A 90 4.30 19.68 10.47
CA LEU A 90 3.06 19.78 9.69
C LEU A 90 3.27 19.24 8.27
N TYR A 91 2.44 18.28 7.89
CA TYR A 91 2.24 17.80 6.53
C TYR A 91 0.93 18.38 5.95
N CYS A 92 0.66 18.13 4.66
CA CYS A 92 -0.45 18.79 3.96
C CYS A 92 -1.81 18.59 4.63
N ASP A 93 -2.09 17.39 5.15
CA ASP A 93 -3.36 17.04 5.80
C ASP A 93 -3.42 17.42 7.30
N ASP A 94 -2.30 17.86 7.87
CA ASP A 94 -2.25 18.39 9.24
C ASP A 94 -2.64 19.88 9.31
N LEU A 95 -2.78 20.52 8.14
CA LEU A 95 -3.18 21.92 8.06
C LEU A 95 -4.62 22.05 8.60
N PRO A 96 -4.90 23.08 9.44
CA PRO A 96 -6.25 23.29 9.93
C PRO A 96 -7.23 23.53 8.79
N CYS A 97 -8.41 22.92 8.88
CA CYS A 97 -9.47 23.11 7.88
C CYS A 97 -9.91 24.58 7.83
N PHE A 98 -10.21 25.05 6.62
CA PHE A 98 -10.87 26.33 6.40
C PHE A 98 -12.39 26.23 6.66
N GLU A 99 -13.01 27.37 6.98
CA GLU A 99 -14.47 27.43 7.05
C GLU A 99 -15.06 27.14 5.66
N LYS A 100 -16.00 26.19 5.60
CA LYS A 100 -16.66 25.72 4.35
C LYS A 100 -15.70 25.04 3.37
N GLU A 101 -14.58 24.52 3.86
CA GLU A 101 -13.77 23.59 3.09
C GLU A 101 -14.59 22.37 2.68
N LEU A 102 -14.37 21.88 1.46
CA LEU A 102 -15.03 20.71 0.90
C LEU A 102 -14.01 19.59 0.72
N TYR A 103 -14.51 18.37 0.77
CA TYR A 103 -13.76 17.14 0.57
C TYR A 103 -14.06 16.55 -0.80
N LEU A 104 -13.02 16.00 -1.42
CA LEU A 104 -13.11 15.39 -2.75
C LEU A 104 -12.74 13.91 -2.67
N ALA A 105 -13.59 13.05 -3.23
CA ALA A 105 -13.33 11.62 -3.35
C ALA A 105 -13.35 11.20 -4.82
N LEU A 106 -12.27 10.54 -5.26
CA LEU A 106 -12.14 10.06 -6.63
C LEU A 106 -13.08 8.86 -6.90
N VAL A 107 -13.63 8.84 -8.10
CA VAL A 107 -14.31 7.67 -8.68
C VAL A 107 -13.39 7.10 -9.75
N THR A 108 -12.88 5.90 -9.50
CA THR A 108 -11.87 5.25 -10.35
C THR A 108 -12.42 4.01 -11.05
N SER A 109 -11.86 3.72 -12.23
CA SER A 109 -12.17 2.52 -12.99
C SER A 109 -11.95 1.24 -12.18
N THR A 110 -12.89 0.31 -12.31
CA THR A 110 -12.78 -1.06 -11.79
C THR A 110 -12.35 -2.06 -12.87
N GLU A 111 -12.14 -1.59 -14.11
CA GLU A 111 -11.78 -2.42 -15.26
C GLU A 111 -10.40 -2.06 -15.79
N ALA A 112 -9.63 -3.07 -16.20
CA ALA A 112 -8.28 -2.88 -16.72
C ALA A 112 -8.28 -2.21 -18.10
N HIS A 113 -9.25 -2.51 -18.96
CA HIS A 113 -9.43 -1.79 -20.22
C HIS A 113 -10.90 -1.93 -20.66
N ALA A 114 -11.60 -0.82 -20.83
CA ALA A 114 -13.02 -0.84 -21.20
C ALA A 114 -13.47 0.51 -21.77
N LYS A 115 -14.56 0.50 -22.55
CA LYS A 115 -15.31 1.73 -22.84
C LYS A 115 -16.28 2.00 -21.71
N ILE A 116 -16.45 3.27 -21.36
CA ILE A 116 -17.47 3.73 -20.42
C ILE A 116 -18.77 3.87 -21.22
N SER A 117 -19.72 2.97 -20.99
CA SER A 117 -21.03 3.00 -21.66
C SER A 117 -21.95 4.05 -21.04
N SER A 118 -21.95 4.15 -19.71
CA SER A 118 -22.75 5.14 -18.98
C SER A 118 -22.23 5.34 -17.56
N ILE A 119 -22.54 6.52 -17.01
CA ILE A 119 -22.29 6.88 -15.61
C ILE A 119 -23.61 7.34 -15.00
N ASP A 120 -24.05 6.68 -13.94
CA ASP A 120 -25.25 7.00 -13.17
C ASP A 120 -24.85 7.48 -11.77
N THR A 121 -25.17 8.74 -11.49
CA THR A 121 -24.88 9.45 -10.23
C THR A 121 -26.13 9.67 -9.38
N SER A 122 -27.28 9.14 -9.77
CA SER A 122 -28.57 9.43 -9.15
C SER A 122 -28.61 9.11 -7.66
N GLU A 123 -27.98 8.02 -7.23
CA GLU A 123 -27.87 7.66 -5.80
C GLU A 123 -26.76 8.45 -5.09
N ALA A 124 -25.65 8.73 -5.78
CA ALA A 124 -24.55 9.50 -5.23
C ALA A 124 -24.97 10.92 -4.86
N LEU A 125 -25.74 11.58 -5.72
CA LEU A 125 -26.24 12.95 -5.52
C LEU A 125 -27.32 13.05 -4.44
N LYS A 126 -27.88 11.92 -3.97
CA LYS A 126 -28.82 11.90 -2.83
C LYS A 126 -28.12 11.85 -1.47
N VAL A 127 -26.82 11.54 -1.43
CA VAL A 127 -26.06 11.52 -0.19
C VAL A 127 -26.01 12.95 0.37
N PRO A 128 -26.30 13.15 1.67
CA PRO A 128 -26.25 14.46 2.30
C PRO A 128 -24.90 15.14 2.09
N GLY A 129 -24.91 16.46 1.90
CA GLY A 129 -23.68 17.25 1.81
C GLY A 129 -22.93 17.16 0.47
N VAL A 130 -23.36 16.29 -0.46
CA VAL A 130 -22.80 16.25 -1.81
C VAL A 130 -23.18 17.51 -2.57
N THR A 131 -22.19 18.13 -3.21
CA THR A 131 -22.36 19.34 -4.01
C THR A 131 -22.33 19.04 -5.50
N HIS A 132 -21.31 18.29 -5.97
CA HIS A 132 -21.07 18.05 -7.40
C HIS A 132 -20.45 16.67 -7.63
N PHE A 133 -20.68 16.15 -8.84
CA PHE A 133 -19.85 15.10 -9.43
C PHE A 133 -19.15 15.68 -10.65
N LEU A 134 -17.82 15.72 -10.62
CA LEU A 134 -16.97 16.27 -11.67
C LEU A 134 -16.52 15.15 -12.62
N THR A 135 -16.49 15.47 -13.90
CA THR A 135 -16.10 14.59 -15.02
C THR A 135 -15.18 15.31 -15.99
N SER A 136 -14.74 14.64 -17.06
CA SER A 136 -13.98 15.25 -18.15
C SER A 136 -14.64 16.51 -18.74
N LYS A 137 -15.98 16.60 -18.69
CA LYS A 137 -16.77 17.73 -19.21
C LYS A 137 -16.66 19.00 -18.35
N ASP A 138 -16.25 18.86 -17.09
CA ASP A 138 -16.16 19.97 -16.15
C ASP A 138 -14.76 20.61 -16.15
N VAL A 139 -13.82 20.07 -16.94
CA VAL A 139 -12.48 20.63 -17.10
C VAL A 139 -12.57 21.88 -17.99
N PRO A 140 -12.28 23.09 -17.46
CA PRO A 140 -12.47 24.35 -18.21
C PRO A 140 -11.45 24.56 -19.34
N GLY A 141 -10.36 23.80 -19.33
CA GLY A 141 -9.28 23.89 -20.30
C GLY A 141 -9.08 22.56 -21.05
N SER A 142 -7.87 22.02 -20.98
CA SER A 142 -7.55 20.72 -21.59
C SER A 142 -7.74 19.60 -20.59
N ASN A 143 -8.44 18.53 -21.00
CA ASN A 143 -8.48 17.27 -20.24
C ASN A 143 -7.21 16.42 -20.47
N GLN A 144 -6.32 16.80 -21.40
CA GLN A 144 -5.02 16.15 -21.61
C GLN A 144 -4.00 16.67 -20.61
N THR A 145 -3.28 15.76 -19.97
CA THR A 145 -2.27 16.04 -18.95
C THR A 145 -1.10 15.05 -19.07
N GLY A 146 -0.14 15.17 -18.16
CA GLY A 146 1.06 14.34 -18.06
C GLY A 146 2.30 15.22 -17.98
N GLN A 147 3.24 14.85 -17.11
CA GLN A 147 4.40 15.71 -16.79
C GLN A 147 5.43 15.78 -17.92
N ILE A 148 5.60 14.68 -18.66
CA ILE A 148 6.62 14.54 -19.71
C ILE A 148 5.96 14.57 -21.09
N LEU A 149 4.89 13.79 -21.26
CA LEU A 149 4.09 13.71 -22.47
C LEU A 149 2.63 13.99 -22.10
N MET A 150 1.88 14.59 -23.03
CA MET A 150 0.45 14.92 -22.85
C MET A 150 -0.43 13.73 -23.26
N ASP A 151 -0.12 12.55 -22.73
CA ASP A 151 -0.76 11.27 -23.07
C ASP A 151 -1.64 10.71 -21.94
N GLU A 152 -1.80 11.45 -20.85
CA GLU A 152 -2.72 11.14 -19.75
C GLU A 152 -3.98 12.00 -19.82
N THR A 153 -5.01 11.58 -19.09
CA THR A 153 -6.23 12.37 -18.90
C THR A 153 -6.42 12.75 -17.44
N VAL A 154 -6.91 13.97 -17.17
CA VAL A 154 -7.32 14.37 -15.82
C VAL A 154 -8.47 13.48 -15.34
N PHE A 155 -9.49 13.33 -16.19
CA PHE A 155 -10.58 12.37 -16.02
C PHE A 155 -10.76 11.55 -17.30
N ALA A 156 -10.95 10.24 -17.17
CA ALA A 156 -11.17 9.33 -18.28
C ALA A 156 -12.34 9.81 -19.15
N ASP A 157 -12.13 9.83 -20.46
CA ASP A 157 -13.14 10.23 -21.44
C ASP A 157 -13.43 9.09 -22.41
N GLY A 158 -14.60 8.47 -22.25
CA GLY A 158 -15.08 7.36 -23.09
C GLY A 158 -14.37 6.01 -22.90
N VAL A 159 -13.09 5.97 -22.52
CA VAL A 159 -12.31 4.74 -22.36
C VAL A 159 -11.45 4.79 -21.10
N VAL A 160 -11.38 3.67 -20.39
CA VAL A 160 -10.48 3.44 -19.25
C VAL A 160 -9.39 2.45 -19.65
N THR A 161 -8.18 2.65 -19.13
CA THR A 161 -6.95 1.93 -19.54
C THR A 161 -6.23 1.21 -18.40
N CYS A 162 -6.73 1.34 -17.17
CA CYS A 162 -6.28 0.55 -16.03
C CYS A 162 -7.33 0.55 -14.91
N VAL A 163 -7.24 -0.41 -14.00
CA VAL A 163 -7.92 -0.33 -12.71
C VAL A 163 -7.28 0.81 -11.92
N GLY A 164 -8.10 1.72 -11.40
CA GLY A 164 -7.62 2.94 -10.75
C GLY A 164 -7.60 4.19 -11.67
N HIS A 165 -7.82 4.05 -12.98
CA HIS A 165 -7.93 5.21 -13.89
C HIS A 165 -9.08 6.11 -13.41
N VAL A 166 -8.78 7.37 -13.06
CA VAL A 166 -9.77 8.32 -12.54
C VAL A 166 -10.81 8.67 -13.60
N ILE A 167 -12.10 8.43 -13.30
CA ILE A 167 -13.23 8.71 -14.19
C ILE A 167 -13.91 10.04 -13.81
N GLY A 168 -13.90 10.36 -12.53
CA GLY A 168 -14.51 11.58 -12.02
C GLY A 168 -14.21 11.76 -10.53
N ALA A 169 -14.85 12.75 -9.93
CA ALA A 169 -14.69 13.05 -8.52
C ALA A 169 -16.00 13.55 -7.90
N ILE A 170 -16.33 13.06 -6.71
CA ILE A 170 -17.40 13.62 -5.89
C ILE A 170 -16.83 14.71 -5.00
N VAL A 171 -17.55 15.82 -4.87
CA VAL A 171 -17.24 16.91 -3.93
C VAL A 171 -18.36 16.99 -2.88
N ALA A 172 -18.03 16.95 -1.60
CA ALA A 172 -18.98 17.03 -0.49
C ALA A 172 -18.45 17.85 0.70
N ASP A 173 -19.31 18.16 1.66
CA ASP A 173 -18.98 18.91 2.89
C ASP A 173 -18.11 18.15 3.91
N THR A 174 -18.08 16.82 3.84
CA THR A 174 -17.27 15.96 4.71
C THR A 174 -16.62 14.82 3.91
N GLU A 175 -15.48 14.34 4.38
CA GLU A 175 -14.78 13.18 3.81
C GLU A 175 -15.70 11.95 3.72
N ILE A 176 -16.47 11.68 4.79
CA ILE A 176 -17.38 10.53 4.88
C ILE A 176 -18.47 10.61 3.80
N HIS A 177 -19.06 11.79 3.61
CA HIS A 177 -20.08 12.00 2.58
C HIS A 177 -19.48 11.84 1.18
N ALA A 178 -18.30 12.42 0.91
CA ALA A 178 -17.62 12.31 -0.37
C ALA A 178 -17.34 10.84 -0.73
N HIS A 179 -16.76 10.06 0.19
CA HIS A 179 -16.48 8.64 -0.04
C HIS A 179 -17.73 7.77 -0.16
N THR A 180 -18.76 8.05 0.64
CA THR A 180 -20.03 7.30 0.57
C THR A 180 -20.70 7.50 -0.78
N ALA A 181 -20.75 8.75 -1.25
CA ALA A 181 -21.29 9.10 -2.55
C ALA A 181 -20.44 8.57 -3.71
N ALA A 182 -19.11 8.62 -3.63
CA ALA A 182 -18.23 8.06 -4.66
C ALA A 182 -18.49 6.56 -4.89
N LYS A 183 -18.75 5.79 -3.81
CA LYS A 183 -19.13 4.37 -3.90
C LYS A 183 -20.53 4.14 -4.49
N ALA A 184 -21.41 5.13 -4.43
CA ALA A 184 -22.76 5.05 -4.97
C ALA A 184 -22.84 5.40 -6.47
N VAL A 185 -21.77 5.95 -7.06
CA VAL A 185 -21.68 6.18 -8.51
C VAL A 185 -21.61 4.83 -9.22
N LYS A 186 -22.56 4.59 -10.13
CA LYS A 186 -22.65 3.35 -10.91
C LYS A 186 -22.11 3.60 -12.31
N ILE A 187 -21.10 2.83 -12.69
CA ILE A 187 -20.48 2.93 -14.01
C ILE A 187 -20.71 1.63 -14.76
N THR A 188 -21.20 1.74 -15.99
CA THR A 188 -21.39 0.60 -16.89
C THR A 188 -20.25 0.58 -17.90
N TYR A 189 -19.65 -0.60 -18.08
CA TYR A 189 -18.51 -0.80 -18.95
C TYR A 189 -18.81 -1.77 -20.09
N GLU A 190 -18.26 -1.49 -21.26
CA GLU A 190 -18.06 -2.47 -22.34
C GLU A 190 -16.59 -2.89 -22.32
N LYS A 191 -16.30 -4.10 -21.84
CA LYS A 191 -14.92 -4.58 -21.65
C LYS A 191 -14.19 -4.69 -22.99
N LEU A 192 -12.96 -4.19 -23.02
CA LEU A 192 -12.04 -4.33 -24.13
C LEU A 192 -10.94 -5.33 -23.76
N GLN A 193 -10.24 -5.87 -24.76
CA GLN A 193 -9.13 -6.78 -24.53
C GLN A 193 -7.94 -6.01 -23.92
N PRO A 194 -7.54 -6.28 -22.67
CA PRO A 194 -6.42 -5.57 -22.06
C PRO A 194 -5.08 -6.23 -22.41
N ILE A 195 -4.01 -5.43 -22.33
CA ILE A 195 -2.63 -5.91 -22.27
C ILE A 195 -2.16 -5.72 -20.82
N ILE A 196 -1.80 -6.81 -20.15
CA ILE A 196 -1.48 -6.80 -18.71
C ILE A 196 -0.01 -7.11 -18.46
N THR A 197 0.54 -8.07 -19.21
CA THR A 197 1.91 -8.56 -19.04
C THR A 197 2.83 -8.02 -20.11
N ILE A 198 4.14 -8.16 -19.89
CA ILE A 198 5.16 -7.78 -20.87
C ILE A 198 5.23 -8.77 -22.03
N GLN A 199 5.03 -10.07 -21.75
CA GLN A 199 5.06 -11.18 -22.71
C GLN A 199 3.96 -11.06 -23.76
#